data_AF-A0A7C5NLV3-F1
#
_entry.id   AF-A0A7C5NLV3-F1
#
_cell.length_a   1.000
_cell.length_b   1.000
_cell.length_c   1.000
_cell.angle_alpha   90.00
_cell.angle_beta   90.00
_cell.angle_gamma   90.00
#
_symmetry.space_group_name_H-M   'P 1'
#
loop_
_entity.id
_entity.type
_entity.pdbx_description
1 polymer ?
#
loop_
_entity_poly.entity_id
_entity_poly.type
_entity_poly.pdbx_seq_one_letter_code
_entity_poly.pdbx_strand_id
1 'polypeptide(L)' 'MSITELRKRLIDKINLIENDQLLREASRLFDLEIIDIEKPYILSEDMENAVSEAQTQVINGNFLTNSEANKEIEKWFEG' A
#
# COMPACT_ATOMS: atom_id res chain seq x y z
N MET A 1 23.04 6.13 -23.58
CA MET A 1 23.07 5.57 -22.22
C MET A 1 21.68 5.05 -21.92
N SER A 2 21.55 3.78 -21.57
CA SER A 2 20.24 3.20 -21.23
C SER A 2 19.84 3.56 -19.79
N ILE A 3 18.54 3.48 -19.50
CA ILE A 3 18.02 3.65 -18.13
C ILE A 3 18.71 2.68 -17.15
N THR A 4 19.01 1.47 -17.61
CA THR A 4 19.71 0.44 -16.84
C THR A 4 21.14 0.85 -16.50
N GLU A 5 21.87 1.44 -17.45
CA GLU A 5 23.22 1.95 -17.22
C GLU A 5 23.22 3.13 -16.24
N LEU A 6 22.22 4.01 -16.34
CA LEU A 6 22.06 5.14 -15.44
C LEU A 6 21.78 4.69 -14.01
N ARG A 7 20.88 3.71 -13.84
CA ARG A 7 20.53 3.12 -12.54
C ARG A 7 21.75 2.46 -11.90
N LYS A 8 22.52 1.68 -12.66
CA LYS A 8 23.74 1.02 -12.16
C LYS A 8 24.74 2.05 -11.63
N ARG A 9 25.01 3.10 -12.40
CA ARG A 9 25.95 4.16 -12.01
C ARG A 9 25.51 4.93 -10.76
N LEU A 10 24.20 5.10 -10.55
CA LEU A 10 23.66 5.74 -9.35
C LEU A 10 23.89 4.86 -8.12
N ILE A 11 23.58 3.56 -8.21
CA ILE A 11 23.83 2.59 -7.14
C ILE A 11 25.31 2.52 -6.79
N ASP A 12 26.19 2.46 -7.80
CA ASP A 12 27.64 2.43 -7.60
C ASP A 12 28.12 3.67 -6.84
N LYS A 13 27.56 4.86 -7.12
CA LYS A 13 27.89 6.09 -6.39
C LYS A 13 27.41 6.08 -4.94
N ILE A 14 26.21 5.58 -4.69
CA ILE A 14 25.65 5.47 -3.33
C ILE A 14 26.51 4.54 -2.48
N ASN A 15 26.94 3.41 -3.03
CA ASN A 15 27.78 2.43 -2.35
C ASN A 15 29.20 2.94 -2.02
N LEU A 16 29.65 4.03 -2.65
CA LEU A 16 30.92 4.69 -2.34
C LEU A 16 30.81 5.72 -1.21
N ILE A 17 29.60 5.98 -0.69
CA ILE A 17 29.38 6.91 0.41
C ILE A 17 29.57 6.16 1.73
N GLU A 18 30.72 6.38 2.38
CA GLU A 18 31.03 5.81 3.70
C GLU A 18 30.50 6.68 4.86
N ASN A 19 30.03 7.90 4.56
CA ASN A 19 29.48 8.80 5.56
C ASN A 19 27.99 8.53 5.78
N ASP A 20 27.68 7.85 6.88
CA ASP A 20 26.30 7.50 7.25
C ASP A 20 25.35 8.69 7.36
N GLN A 21 25.84 9.86 7.78
CA GLN A 21 25.00 11.06 7.87
C GLN A 21 24.64 11.56 6.47
N LEU A 22 25.59 11.56 5.54
CA LEU A 22 25.34 11.93 4.15
C LEU A 22 24.38 10.96 3.46
N LEU A 23 24.52 9.65 3.74
CA LEU A 23 23.63 8.63 3.22
C LEU A 23 22.19 8.84 3.73
N ARG A 24 22.02 9.13 5.02
CA ARG A 24 20.69 9.41 5.61
C ARG A 24 20.04 10.66 5.01
N GLU A 25 20.79 11.74 4.83
CA GLU A 25 20.25 12.95 4.20
C GLU A 25 19.89 12.72 2.73
N ALA A 26 20.69 11.96 1.99
CA ALA A 26 20.38 11.58 0.61
C ALA A 26 19.11 10.72 0.52
N SER A 27 18.96 9.72 1.40
CA SER A 27 17.73 8.92 1.48
C SER A 27 16.50 9.76 1.77
N ARG A 28 16.59 10.72 2.72
CA ARG A 28 15.47 11.62 3.02
C ARG A 28 15.04 12.44 1.81
N LEU A 29 16.00 12.90 0.98
CA LEU A 29 15.68 13.63 -0.25
C LEU A 29 14.97 12.74 -1.27
N PHE A 30 15.39 11.48 -1.42
CA PHE A 30 14.72 10.53 -2.31
C PHE A 30 13.31 10.18 -1.82
N ASP A 31 13.12 10.02 -0.51
CA ASP A 31 11.80 9.74 0.06
C ASP A 31 10.81 10.91 -0.14
N LEU A 32 11.29 12.16 -0.10
CA LEU A 32 10.46 13.33 -0.41
C LEU A 32 9.97 13.31 -1.86
N GLU A 33 10.84 12.92 -2.81
CA GLU A 33 10.43 12.74 -4.21
C GLU A 33 9.42 11.61 -4.36
N ILE A 34 9.53 10.52 -3.59
CA ILE A 34 8.59 9.39 -3.66
C ILE A 34 7.22 9.77 -3.11
N ILE A 35 7.15 10.55 -2.03
CA ILE A 35 5.89 11.04 -1.45
C ILE A 35 5.09 11.88 -2.46
N ASP A 36 5.78 12.66 -3.30
CA ASP A 36 5.13 13.45 -4.37
C ASP A 36 4.67 12.57 -5.56
N ILE A 37 5.27 11.39 -5.74
CA ILE A 37 4.95 10.45 -6.83
C ILE A 37 3.79 9.51 -6.44
N GLU A 38 3.73 9.06 -5.19
CA GLU A 38 2.65 8.19 -4.68
C GLU A 38 1.62 9.01 -3.90
N LYS A 39 0.69 9.65 -4.62
CA LYS A 39 -0.49 10.23 -3.96
C LYS A 39 -1.27 9.11 -3.26
N PRO A 40 -1.58 9.24 -1.95
CA PRO A 40 -2.43 8.28 -1.27
C PRO A 40 -3.75 8.13 -2.02
N TYR A 41 -4.23 6.90 -2.15
CA TYR A 41 -5.56 6.66 -2.69
C TYR A 41 -6.60 7.26 -1.74
N ILE A 42 -7.39 8.21 -2.24
CA ILE A 42 -8.47 8.83 -1.48
C ILE A 42 -9.71 7.95 -1.63
N LEU A 43 -10.19 7.41 -0.51
CA LEU A 43 -11.41 6.62 -0.46
C LEU A 43 -12.62 7.49 -0.83
N SER A 44 -13.60 6.92 -1.52
CA SER A 44 -14.91 7.56 -1.63
C SER A 44 -15.68 7.41 -0.33
N GLU A 45 -16.72 8.23 -0.14
CA GLU A 45 -17.62 8.13 1.03
C GLU A 45 -18.19 6.72 1.20
N ASP A 46 -18.59 6.06 0.10
CA ASP A 46 -19.08 4.68 0.13
C ASP A 46 -18.00 3.69 0.63
N MET A 47 -16.74 3.90 0.25
CA MET A 47 -15.64 3.05 0.69
C MET A 47 -15.30 3.28 2.17
N GLU A 48 -15.33 4.54 2.63
CA GLU A 48 -15.15 4.85 4.05
C GLU A 48 -16.25 4.22 4.90
N ASN A 49 -17.50 4.29 4.44
CA ASN A 49 -18.65 3.66 5.08
C ASN A 49 -18.49 2.14 5.13
N ALA A 50 -18.08 1.50 4.03
CA ALA A 50 -17.85 0.05 3.99
C ALA A 50 -16.74 -0.39 4.95
N VAL A 51 -15.65 0.39 5.06
CA VAL A 51 -14.56 0.11 6.01
C VAL A 51 -15.05 0.27 7.45
N SER A 52 -15.80 1.33 7.75
CA SER A 52 -16.38 1.58 9.08
C SER A 52 -17.34 0.47 9.50
N GLU A 53 -18.17 0.00 8.56
CA GLU A 53 -19.08 -1.12 8.78
C GLU A 53 -18.31 -2.41 9.08
N ALA A 54 -17.30 -2.74 8.27
CA ALA A 54 -16.48 -3.94 8.46
C ALA A 54 -15.75 -3.92 9.83
N GLN A 55 -15.21 -2.76 10.24
CA GLN A 55 -14.61 -2.61 11.57
C GLN A 55 -15.62 -2.85 12.69
N THR A 56 -16.84 -2.33 12.53
CA THR A 56 -17.94 -2.53 13.48
C THR A 56 -18.36 -4.00 13.55
N GLN A 57 -18.41 -4.70 12.42
CA GLN A 57 -18.70 -6.14 12.34
C GLN A 57 -17.65 -6.96 13.11
N VAL A 58 -16.36 -6.63 12.99
CA VAL A 58 -15.28 -7.28 13.74
C VAL A 58 -15.44 -7.07 15.25
N ILE A 59 -15.70 -5.83 15.68
CA ILE A 59 -15.90 -5.50 17.10
C ILE A 59 -17.09 -6.27 17.69
N ASN A 60 -18.18 -6.37 16.94
CA ASN A 60 -19.40 -7.05 17.37
C ASN A 60 -19.31 -8.59 17.28
N GLY A 61 -18.20 -9.13 16.76
CA GLY A 61 -18.06 -10.56 16.53
C GLY A 61 -19.03 -11.07 15.46
N ASN A 62 -19.41 -10.23 14.51
CA ASN A 62 -20.20 -10.64 13.35
C ASN A 62 -19.29 -11.43 12.41
N PHE A 63 -19.36 -12.76 12.51
CA PHE A 63 -18.72 -13.67 11.59
C PHE A 63 -19.75 -14.59 10.96
N LEU A 64 -19.49 -15.01 9.74
CA LEU A 64 -20.24 -16.07 9.08
C LEU A 64 -19.49 -17.39 9.27
N THR A 65 -20.20 -18.43 9.62
CA THR A 65 -19.69 -19.79 9.47
C THR A 65 -19.60 -20.15 7.99
N ASN A 66 -18.78 -21.14 7.65
CA ASN A 66 -18.68 -21.64 6.27
C ASN A 66 -20.03 -22.00 5.65
N SER A 67 -20.97 -22.53 6.44
CA SER A 67 -22.32 -22.86 5.95
C SER A 67 -23.15 -21.63 5.63
N GLU A 68 -23.03 -20.56 6.43
CA GLU A 68 -23.75 -19.31 6.21
C GLU A 68 -23.18 -18.55 5.02
N ALA A 69 -21.84 -18.50 4.91
CA ALA A 69 -21.16 -17.92 3.76
C ALA A 69 -21.55 -18.61 2.44
N ASN A 70 -21.58 -19.95 2.42
CA ASN A 70 -21.99 -20.70 1.23
C ASN A 70 -23.45 -20.39 0.82
N LYS A 71 -24.34 -20.25 1.79
CA LYS A 71 -25.75 -19.91 1.54
C LYS A 71 -25.93 -18.49 0.99
N GLU A 72 -25.08 -17.55 1.39
CA GLU A 72 -25.09 -16.19 0.80
C GLU A 72 -24.53 -16.19 -0.63
N ILE A 73 -23.46 -16.95 -0.87
CA ILE A 73 -22.88 -17.12 -2.19
C ILE A 73 -23.90 -17.72 -3.17
N GLU A 74 -24.66 -18.74 -2.76
CA GLU A 74 -25.74 -19.32 -3.57
C GLU A 74 -26.79 -18.28 -3.96
N LYS A 75 -27.20 -17.40 -3.03
CA LYS A 75 -28.15 -16.32 -3.32
C LYS A 75 -27.63 -15.30 -4.33
N TRP A 76 -26.31 -15.10 -4.41
CA TRP A 76 -25.72 -14.20 -5.41
C TRP A 76 -25.69 -14.80 -6.81
N PHE A 77 -25.63 -16.13 -6.92
CA PHE A 77 -25.68 -16.83 -8.21
C PHE A 77 -27.09 -17.05 -8.76
N GLU A 78 -28.12 -16.95 -7.91
CA GLU A 78 -29.53 -17.09 -8.27
C GLU A 78 -30.22 -15.76 -8.66
N GLY A 79 -29.50 -14.64 -8.59
CA GLY A 79 -29.99 -13.29 -8.90
C GLY A 79 -29.70 -12.81 -10.33
#